data_AF-A0AA93HLL7-F1
#
_entry.id   AF-A0AA93HLL7-F1
#
_cell.length_a   1.000
_cell.length_b   1.000
_cell.length_c   1.000
_cell.angle_alpha   90.00
_cell.angle_beta   90.00
_cell.angle_gamma   90.00
#
_symmetry.space_group_name_H-M   'P 1'
#
loop_
_entity.id
_entity.type
_entity.pdbx_description
1 polymer ?
#
loop_
_entity_poly.entity_id
_entity_poly.type
_entity_poly.pdbx_seq_one_letter_code
_entity_poly.pdbx_strand_id
1 'polypeptide(L)'
;MLPRWIAIAVLAVPAACDGSSSDPRRADARSRAPLVERLAQADVAQGRRLFRQCAACHTVAPGGGDRNGPNLHGVVGRPVAAGSRRFGYTAALEAIGGIWTPERLDAWLQNPQRFAPGTSMIYAGMPNGVDRADVIAFLRQQAPTAEQGAAAD
;
A
#
# COMPACT_ATOMS: atom_id res chain seq x y z
N MET A 1 -32.77 66.14 12.92
CA MET A 1 -32.19 65.64 14.18
C MET A 1 -32.10 64.13 14.13
N LEU A 2 -30.85 63.64 14.09
CA LEU A 2 -30.27 62.30 14.08
C LEU A 2 -30.70 61.21 13.05
N PRO A 3 -29.73 60.41 12.54
CA PRO A 3 -29.89 59.53 11.38
C PRO A 3 -30.13 58.07 11.83
N ARG A 4 -31.03 57.36 11.16
CA ARG A 4 -31.25 55.92 11.41
C ARG A 4 -30.21 55.12 10.63
N TRP A 5 -29.05 54.92 11.23
CA TRP A 5 -28.05 53.95 10.81
C TRP A 5 -28.56 52.54 11.16
N ILE A 6 -28.94 51.76 10.16
CA ILE A 6 -29.15 50.31 10.33
C ILE A 6 -27.77 49.67 10.16
N ALA A 7 -27.23 49.17 11.27
CA ALA A 7 -26.02 48.36 11.29
C ALA A 7 -26.33 46.99 10.66
N ILE A 8 -25.68 46.68 9.54
CA ILE A 8 -25.64 45.33 9.00
C ILE A 8 -24.69 44.51 9.86
N ALA A 9 -25.23 43.63 10.70
CA ALA A 9 -24.45 42.60 11.36
C ALA A 9 -24.18 41.47 10.35
N VAL A 10 -23.04 41.53 9.67
CA VAL A 10 -22.49 40.37 8.96
C VAL A 10 -21.95 39.41 10.02
N LEU A 11 -22.75 38.41 10.38
CA LEU A 11 -22.26 37.24 11.09
C LEU A 11 -21.41 36.44 10.10
N ALA A 12 -20.09 36.57 10.25
CA ALA A 12 -19.12 35.69 9.63
C ALA A 12 -19.31 34.28 10.21
N VAL A 13 -19.76 33.36 9.37
CA VAL A 13 -19.69 31.92 9.65
C VAL A 13 -18.24 31.50 9.41
N PRO A 14 -17.48 31.03 10.42
CA PRO A 14 -16.18 30.45 10.15
C PRO A 14 -16.40 29.16 9.34
N ALA A 15 -16.01 29.23 8.07
CA ALA A 15 -15.77 28.05 7.25
C ALA A 15 -14.56 27.32 7.83
N ALA A 16 -14.79 26.20 8.51
CA ALA A 16 -13.76 25.23 8.84
C ALA A 16 -14.24 23.82 8.49
N CYS A 17 -14.52 23.62 7.20
CA CYS A 17 -14.35 22.31 6.58
C CYS A 17 -12.88 22.19 6.16
N ASP A 18 -11.94 22.04 7.11
CA ASP A 18 -10.59 21.56 6.78
C ASP A 18 -10.62 20.03 6.72
N GLY A 19 -11.31 19.54 5.69
CA GLY A 19 -11.24 18.15 5.30
C GLY A 19 -9.97 17.92 4.50
N SER A 20 -8.96 17.34 5.15
CA SER A 20 -7.85 16.60 4.52
C SER A 20 -6.75 17.45 3.84
N SER A 21 -5.89 18.09 4.63
CA SER A 21 -4.54 18.45 4.17
C SER A 21 -3.41 18.31 5.20
N SER A 22 -3.72 17.96 6.45
CA SER A 22 -2.76 17.89 7.55
C SER A 22 -2.53 16.45 8.05
N ASP A 23 -2.29 15.48 7.15
CA ASP A 23 -1.68 14.22 7.60
C ASP A 23 -0.15 14.42 7.67
N PRO A 24 0.44 14.55 8.87
CA PRO A 24 1.88 14.67 9.02
C PRO A 24 2.65 13.58 8.26
N ARG A 25 2.09 12.37 8.09
CA ARG A 25 2.72 11.25 7.37
C ARG A 25 3.02 11.52 5.89
N ARG A 26 2.38 12.54 5.30
CA ARG A 26 2.62 12.98 3.90
C ARG A 26 3.75 14.01 3.77
N ALA A 27 4.36 14.45 4.88
CA ALA A 27 5.52 15.34 4.82
C ALA A 27 6.65 14.67 4.01
N ASP A 28 7.13 15.37 2.99
CA ASP A 28 8.08 14.89 1.98
C ASP A 28 9.36 14.24 2.57
N ALA A 29 9.80 14.70 3.75
CA ALA A 29 10.94 14.13 4.44
C ALA A 29 10.71 12.68 4.92
N ARG A 30 9.53 12.38 5.50
CA ARG A 30 9.22 11.04 6.02
C ARG A 30 9.00 10.02 4.92
N SER A 31 8.35 10.43 3.84
CA SER A 31 8.13 9.57 2.67
C SER A 31 9.43 9.23 1.93
N ARG A 32 10.50 10.01 2.14
CA ARG A 32 11.85 9.74 1.61
C ARG A 32 12.81 9.09 2.62
N ALA A 33 12.39 8.90 3.87
CA ALA A 33 13.21 8.28 4.90
C ALA A 33 13.58 6.82 4.54
N PRO A 34 14.67 6.27 5.10
CA PRO A 34 15.05 4.88 4.92
C PRO A 34 13.89 3.92 5.25
N LEU A 35 13.77 2.82 4.51
CA LEU A 35 12.64 1.89 4.66
C LEU A 35 12.51 1.35 6.09
N VAL A 36 13.62 1.08 6.77
CA VAL A 36 13.61 0.58 8.16
C VAL A 36 12.90 1.53 9.12
N GLU A 37 13.11 2.84 8.96
CA GLU A 37 12.46 3.86 9.78
C GLU A 37 10.97 3.97 9.43
N ARG A 38 10.64 3.98 8.14
CA ARG A 38 9.24 3.99 7.69
C ARG A 38 8.46 2.77 8.20
N LEU A 39 9.08 1.59 8.19
CA LEU A 39 8.47 0.36 8.71
C LEU A 39 8.32 0.38 10.23
N ALA A 40 9.25 0.99 10.97
CA ALA A 40 9.15 1.13 12.41
C ALA A 40 7.98 2.03 12.84
N GLN A 41 7.54 2.92 11.96
CA GLN A 41 6.42 3.84 12.17
C GLN A 41 5.16 3.45 11.39
N ALA A 42 5.14 2.29 10.74
CA ALA A 42 4.08 1.90 9.83
C ALA A 42 2.74 1.69 10.54
N ASP A 43 1.66 2.18 9.94
CA ASP A 43 0.29 2.00 10.39
C ASP A 43 -0.37 0.88 9.57
N VAL A 44 -0.51 -0.29 10.20
CA VAL A 44 -1.12 -1.48 9.59
C VAL A 44 -2.59 -1.25 9.21
N ALA A 45 -3.33 -0.49 10.01
CA ALA A 45 -4.74 -0.21 9.72
C ALA A 45 -4.86 0.68 8.48
N GLN A 46 -3.97 1.66 8.34
CA GLN A 46 -3.84 2.44 7.11
C GLN A 46 -3.38 1.57 5.94
N GLY A 47 -2.42 0.67 6.13
CA GLY A 47 -1.98 -0.30 5.13
C GLY A 47 -3.14 -1.14 4.59
N ARG A 48 -4.01 -1.64 5.47
CA ARG A 48 -5.23 -2.36 5.08
C ARG A 48 -6.19 -1.46 4.27
N ARG A 49 -6.30 -0.18 4.61
CA ARG A 49 -7.13 0.78 3.85
C ARG A 49 -6.55 1.03 2.45
N LEU A 50 -5.23 1.19 2.34
CA LEU A 50 -4.52 1.39 1.07
C LEU A 50 -4.56 0.13 0.19
N PHE A 51 -4.52 -1.06 0.80
CA PHE A 51 -4.65 -2.35 0.11
C PHE A 51 -5.94 -2.48 -0.71
N ARG A 52 -6.97 -1.66 -0.46
CA ARG A 52 -8.16 -1.61 -1.31
C ARG A 52 -7.83 -1.35 -2.79
N GLN A 53 -6.74 -0.64 -3.09
CA GLN A 53 -6.24 -0.45 -4.46
C GLN A 53 -5.82 -1.79 -5.10
N CYS A 54 -5.22 -2.68 -4.29
CA CYS A 54 -4.77 -4.00 -4.71
C CYS A 54 -5.93 -5.01 -4.77
N ALA A 55 -6.92 -4.87 -3.90
CA ALA A 55 -8.05 -5.79 -3.75
C ALA A 55 -8.94 -5.91 -4.99
N ALA A 56 -8.86 -4.94 -5.91
CA ALA A 56 -9.52 -5.02 -7.22
C ALA A 56 -9.01 -6.22 -8.05
N CYS A 57 -7.72 -6.54 -7.94
CA CYS A 57 -7.07 -7.58 -8.73
C CYS A 57 -6.56 -8.75 -7.89
N HIS A 58 -6.39 -8.59 -6.58
CA HIS A 58 -5.79 -9.60 -5.71
C HIS A 58 -6.71 -9.99 -4.57
N THR A 59 -6.67 -11.26 -4.19
CA THR A 59 -7.12 -11.71 -2.87
C THR A 59 -5.93 -11.75 -1.91
N VAL A 60 -6.20 -11.78 -0.60
CA VAL A 60 -5.14 -11.81 0.43
C VAL A 60 -5.44 -12.77 1.59
N ALA A 61 -6.65 -13.31 1.66
CA ALA A 61 -7.01 -14.30 2.66
C ALA A 61 -6.26 -15.62 2.41
N PRO A 62 -5.96 -16.39 3.47
CA PRO A 62 -5.42 -17.75 3.34
C PRO A 62 -6.34 -18.61 2.46
N GLY A 63 -5.76 -19.34 1.50
CA GLY A 63 -6.53 -20.16 0.56
C GLY A 63 -7.40 -19.39 -0.44
N GLY A 64 -7.29 -18.06 -0.48
CA GLY A 64 -8.01 -17.24 -1.45
C GLY A 64 -7.57 -17.54 -2.89
N GLY A 65 -8.51 -17.58 -3.82
CA GLY A 65 -8.23 -17.82 -5.24
C GLY A 65 -7.56 -16.65 -5.94
N ASP A 66 -6.92 -16.93 -7.07
CA ASP A 66 -6.38 -15.92 -7.99
C ASP A 66 -7.52 -15.17 -8.71
N ARG A 67 -7.24 -13.93 -9.15
CA ARG A 67 -8.12 -13.13 -10.01
C ARG A 67 -7.29 -12.60 -11.19
N ASN A 68 -7.41 -11.31 -11.49
CA ASN A 68 -6.52 -10.63 -12.46
C ASN A 68 -5.06 -10.60 -11.98
N GLY A 69 -4.82 -10.78 -10.68
CA GLY A 69 -3.53 -11.03 -10.07
C GLY A 69 -3.58 -12.25 -9.13
N PRO A 70 -2.42 -12.81 -8.75
CA PRO A 70 -2.35 -13.96 -7.86
C PRO A 70 -2.77 -13.59 -6.43
N ASN A 71 -3.13 -14.59 -5.62
CA ASN A 71 -3.31 -14.40 -4.19
C ASN A 71 -2.01 -13.91 -3.49
N LEU A 72 -2.16 -12.92 -2.60
CA LEU A 72 -1.06 -12.25 -1.90
C LEU A 72 -0.88 -12.72 -0.45
N HIS A 73 -1.62 -13.72 0.02
CA HIS A 73 -1.39 -14.33 1.32
C HIS A 73 0.03 -14.89 1.37
N GLY A 74 0.78 -14.55 2.43
CA GLY A 74 2.17 -14.96 2.60
C GLY A 74 3.12 -14.47 1.52
N VAL A 75 2.83 -13.35 0.85
CA VAL A 75 3.71 -12.84 -0.22
C VAL A 75 5.09 -12.40 0.31
N VAL A 76 5.16 -11.83 1.51
CA VAL A 76 6.42 -11.37 2.09
C VAL A 76 7.27 -12.57 2.50
N GLY A 77 8.51 -12.64 1.98
CA GLY A 77 9.41 -13.78 2.19
C GLY A 77 9.21 -14.94 1.22
N ARG A 78 8.19 -14.90 0.35
CA ARG A 78 7.97 -15.93 -0.69
C ARG A 78 8.80 -15.65 -1.94
N PRO A 79 9.18 -16.69 -2.71
CA PRO A 79 9.81 -16.46 -4.01
C PRO A 79 8.93 -15.63 -4.96
N VAL A 80 9.58 -14.78 -5.76
CA VAL A 80 8.92 -13.99 -6.79
C VAL A 80 8.27 -14.91 -7.80
N ALA A 81 7.06 -14.55 -8.28
CA ALA A 81 6.30 -15.34 -9.25
C ALA A 81 6.01 -16.80 -8.84
N ALA A 82 5.94 -17.09 -7.53
CA ALA A 82 5.71 -18.46 -7.03
C ALA A 82 4.45 -18.62 -6.16
N GLY A 83 3.58 -17.61 -6.11
CA GLY A 83 2.42 -17.61 -5.22
C GLY A 83 1.32 -18.59 -5.62
N SER A 84 1.15 -18.82 -6.92
CA SER A 84 0.21 -19.80 -7.46
C SER A 84 0.76 -20.41 -8.73
N ARG A 85 0.86 -21.73 -8.78
CA ARG A 85 1.27 -22.47 -10.00
C ARG A 85 0.25 -22.36 -11.14
N ARG A 86 -0.97 -21.89 -10.85
CA ARG A 86 -2.05 -21.74 -11.83
C ARG A 86 -2.10 -20.32 -12.42
N PHE A 87 -1.41 -19.37 -11.81
CA PHE A 87 -1.37 -18.01 -12.29
C PHE A 87 -0.31 -17.87 -13.39
N GLY A 88 -0.70 -17.32 -14.55
CA GLY A 88 0.21 -17.06 -15.66
C GLY A 88 1.05 -15.82 -15.39
N TYR A 89 2.19 -16.00 -14.71
CA TYR A 89 3.15 -14.92 -14.51
C TYR A 89 3.76 -14.46 -15.83
N THR A 90 4.14 -13.19 -15.90
CA THR A 90 4.90 -12.70 -17.06
C THR A 90 6.35 -13.15 -16.96
N ALA A 91 6.96 -13.48 -18.10
CA ALA A 91 8.40 -13.78 -18.17
C ALA A 91 9.25 -12.64 -17.56
N ALA A 92 8.80 -11.39 -17.72
CA ALA A 92 9.41 -10.22 -17.10
C ALA A 92 9.49 -10.32 -15.57
N LEU A 93 8.40 -10.74 -14.92
CA LEU A 93 8.39 -10.87 -13.46
C LEU A 93 9.12 -12.14 -12.99
N GLU A 94 9.03 -13.23 -13.74
CA GLU A 94 9.75 -14.48 -13.43
C GLU A 94 11.28 -14.27 -13.48
N ALA A 95 11.76 -13.51 -14.48
CA ALA A 95 13.19 -13.21 -14.66
C ALA A 95 13.80 -12.42 -13.49
N ILE A 96 12.98 -11.71 -12.70
CA ILE A 96 13.44 -11.00 -11.50
C ILE A 96 13.94 -11.96 -10.42
N GLY A 97 13.35 -13.17 -10.35
CA GLY A 97 13.72 -14.24 -9.42
C GLY A 97 13.78 -13.82 -7.94
N GLY A 98 14.45 -14.63 -7.12
CA GLY A 98 14.71 -14.32 -5.71
C GLY A 98 13.46 -14.30 -4.83
N ILE A 99 13.53 -13.54 -3.73
CA ILE A 99 12.52 -13.50 -2.66
C ILE A 99 11.89 -12.12 -2.56
N TRP A 100 10.59 -12.04 -2.24
CA TRP A 100 9.92 -10.78 -1.88
C TRP A 100 10.32 -10.29 -0.48
N THR A 101 11.46 -9.61 -0.39
CA THR A 101 11.84 -8.86 0.82
C THR A 101 11.05 -7.55 0.93
N PRO A 102 10.96 -6.92 2.12
CA PRO A 102 10.36 -5.60 2.27
C PRO A 102 10.94 -4.56 1.30
N GLU A 103 12.25 -4.58 1.04
CA GLU A 103 12.95 -3.65 0.14
C GLU A 103 12.52 -3.86 -1.31
N ARG A 104 12.40 -5.12 -1.75
CA ARG A 104 11.94 -5.45 -3.10
C ARG A 104 10.47 -5.11 -3.28
N LEU A 105 9.65 -5.30 -2.25
CA LEU A 105 8.26 -4.86 -2.25
C LEU A 105 8.14 -3.33 -2.27
N ASP A 106 8.99 -2.60 -1.55
CA ASP A 106 9.01 -1.13 -1.59
C ASP A 106 9.32 -0.62 -3.01
N ALA A 107 10.34 -1.19 -3.66
CA ALA A 107 10.71 -0.85 -5.04
C ALA A 107 9.63 -1.26 -6.06
N TRP A 108 9.06 -2.46 -5.91
CA TRP A 108 7.97 -2.96 -6.75
C TRP A 108 6.74 -2.06 -6.65
N LEU A 109 6.29 -1.76 -5.43
CA LEU A 109 5.11 -0.93 -5.21
C LEU A 109 5.34 0.52 -5.63
N GLN A 110 6.58 1.03 -5.60
CA GLN A 110 6.87 2.38 -6.09
C GLN A 110 6.60 2.51 -7.59
N ASN A 111 7.04 1.54 -8.39
CA ASN A 111 6.81 1.53 -9.83
C ASN A 111 7.00 0.10 -10.41
N PRO A 112 5.91 -0.67 -10.59
CA PRO A 112 6.01 -2.04 -11.11
C PRO A 112 6.60 -2.15 -12.50
N GLN A 113 6.24 -1.22 -13.40
CA GLN A 113 6.72 -1.23 -14.79
C GLN A 113 8.22 -0.93 -14.89
N ARG A 114 8.76 -0.13 -13.96
CA ARG A 114 10.21 0.10 -13.87
C ARG A 114 10.94 -1.09 -13.23
N PHE A 115 10.33 -1.73 -12.23
CA PHE A 115 10.95 -2.84 -11.52
C PHE A 115 10.99 -4.13 -12.35
N ALA A 116 9.91 -4.45 -13.08
CA ALA A 116 9.85 -5.55 -14.04
C ALA A 116 9.25 -5.07 -15.38
N PRO A 117 10.07 -4.49 -16.28
CA PRO A 117 9.60 -4.02 -17.57
C PRO A 117 8.94 -5.13 -18.39
N GLY A 118 7.69 -4.91 -18.81
CA GLY A 118 6.88 -5.93 -19.50
C GLY A 118 5.96 -6.74 -18.58
N THR A 119 5.89 -6.40 -17.28
CA THR A 119 4.87 -6.97 -16.40
C THR A 119 3.45 -6.56 -16.82
N SER A 120 2.51 -7.49 -16.70
CA SER A 120 1.09 -7.26 -16.97
C SER A 120 0.36 -6.55 -15.83
N MET A 121 1.03 -6.31 -14.69
CA MET A 121 0.45 -5.54 -13.60
C MET A 121 0.37 -4.06 -13.99
N ILE A 122 -0.79 -3.65 -14.48
CA ILE A 122 -1.10 -2.24 -14.79
C ILE A 122 -1.45 -1.51 -13.50
N TYR A 123 -0.40 -1.05 -12.81
CA TYR A 123 -0.52 -0.22 -11.62
C TYR A 123 0.44 0.96 -11.75
N ALA A 124 -0.06 2.17 -11.54
CA ALA A 124 0.73 3.40 -11.66
C ALA A 124 1.86 3.50 -10.62
N GLY A 125 1.80 2.70 -9.56
CA GLY A 125 2.71 2.75 -8.44
C GLY A 125 2.18 3.59 -7.27
N MET A 126 2.87 3.47 -6.14
CA MET A 126 2.60 4.13 -4.88
C MET A 126 3.79 5.03 -4.53
N PRO A 127 3.79 6.30 -4.96
CA PRO A 127 4.98 7.15 -4.86
C PRO A 127 5.35 7.52 -3.42
N ASN A 128 4.37 7.64 -2.54
CA ASN A 128 4.60 7.94 -1.12
C ASN A 128 5.22 6.72 -0.40
N GLY A 129 6.41 6.89 0.15
CA GLY A 129 7.10 5.80 0.86
C GLY A 129 6.46 5.39 2.18
N VAL A 130 5.78 6.28 2.90
CA VAL A 130 5.05 5.90 4.12
C VAL A 130 3.87 5.00 3.76
N ASP A 131 3.08 5.37 2.76
CA ASP A 131 1.96 4.55 2.27
C ASP A 131 2.45 3.14 1.84
N ARG A 132 3.62 3.04 1.19
CA ARG A 132 4.20 1.73 0.84
C ARG A 132 4.59 0.93 2.08
N ALA A 133 5.22 1.56 3.06
CA ALA A 133 5.61 0.89 4.30
C ALA A 133 4.38 0.36 5.07
N ASP A 134 3.30 1.14 5.10
CA ASP A 134 2.02 0.74 5.70
C ASP A 134 1.45 -0.51 5.01
N VAL A 135 1.41 -0.54 3.67
CA VAL A 135 0.95 -1.71 2.90
C VAL A 135 1.85 -2.93 3.12
N ILE A 136 3.17 -2.74 3.14
CA ILE A 136 4.12 -3.82 3.41
C ILE A 136 3.91 -4.38 4.82
N ALA A 137 3.73 -3.52 5.82
CA ALA A 137 3.43 -3.94 7.19
C ALA A 137 2.12 -4.74 7.27
N PHE A 138 1.07 -4.29 6.56
CA PHE A 138 -0.17 -5.05 6.43
C PHE A 138 0.05 -6.43 5.80
N LEU A 139 0.77 -6.52 4.68
CA LEU A 139 1.05 -7.78 3.99
C LEU A 139 1.87 -8.75 4.85
N ARG A 140 2.78 -8.25 5.71
CA ARG A 140 3.53 -9.08 6.66
C ARG A 140 2.62 -9.79 7.66
N GLN A 141 1.49 -9.19 8.04
CA GLN A 141 0.51 -9.84 8.91
C GLN A 141 -0.35 -10.88 8.19
N GLN A 142 -0.32 -10.89 6.85
CA GLN A 142 -1.02 -11.90 6.04
C GLN A 142 -0.11 -13.09 5.72
N ALA A 143 1.08 -13.16 6.32
CA ALA A 143 1.95 -14.32 6.23
C ALA A 143 1.66 -15.29 7.39
N PRO A 144 1.74 -16.62 7.17
CA PRO A 144 1.65 -17.57 8.27
C PRO A 144 2.74 -17.26 9.29
N THR A 145 2.37 -17.26 10.58
CA THR A 145 3.37 -17.21 11.65
C THR A 145 4.16 -18.52 11.66
N ALA A 146 5.36 -18.52 12.23
CA ALA A 146 6.24 -19.70 12.24
C ALA A 146 5.57 -20.99 12.77
N GLU A 147 4.54 -20.87 13.62
CA GLU A 147 3.75 -22.00 14.12
C GLU A 147 2.77 -22.58 13.10
N GLN A 148 2.34 -21.81 12.11
CA GLN A 148 1.31 -22.19 11.12
C GLN A 148 1.91 -22.81 9.86
N GLY A 149 3.23 -22.67 9.64
CA GLY A 149 3.95 -23.29 8.53
C GLY A 149 4.34 -24.75 8.78
N ALA A 150 4.48 -25.16 10.04
CA ALA A 150 4.90 -26.52 10.41
C ALA A 150 3.76 -27.55 10.46
N ALA A 151 2.50 -27.11 10.36
CA ALA A 151 1.32 -27.99 10.41
C ALA A 151 0.75 -28.33 9.02
N ALA A 152 1.42 -27.91 7.94
CA ALA A 152 0.99 -28.12 6.57
C ALA A 152 1.88 -29.10 5.77
N ASP A 153 2.85 -29.74 6.45
CA ASP A 153 3.71 -30.81 5.90
C ASP A 153 3.18 -32.19 6.29
#